data_AF-A0A3Q2CKH3-F1
#
_entry.id   AF-A0A3Q2CKH3-F1
#
_cell.length_a   1.000
_cell.length_b   1.000
_cell.length_c   1.000
_cell.angle_alpha   90.00
_cell.angle_beta   90.00
_cell.angle_gamma   90.00
#
_symmetry.space_group_name_H-M   'P 1'
#
loop_
_entity.id
_entity.type
_entity.pdbx_description
1 polymer ?
#
loop_
_entity_poly.entity_id
_entity_poly.type
_entity_poly.pdbx_seq_one_letter_code
_entity_poly.pdbx_strand_id
1 'polypeptide(L)'
;AMEELFNKVLLLRGSGSRFPQAPRRSSDLLVKLTDDADPFFLFTLPVSEEDYQSLKVQQGLLIDFASFPQKFIDLLNLCNAEPDADNPRFLLQLTCQPVMADSSATFSVVEMNAFKHLNHLSLRLLQGSDREVKDYLAARLSSLKAEKLALDVKLKETEEDLSRKLSYTQQTLSEKTKELEKLRSEWTNHSTSGSSVEETAANRELQMRKLESTVKSLSEELLKANGIIQKLQGEVRGLVGKVKVKNTVTVSQEKVLRETEAKLQSVDKDLQTAQREVCSKEEEIKQLKEQLEVTVQKLNESKEVLKTNENVINWLNKQLNEAELTRKMASAEASDAHSGFSALTGIRVGMIFSPSSRGRLSLFLSICSLTASFRPSFILRLVKPQTSLPLSAAPGPLSADSCEFLNQRHVFRYYEHMMLHQLSASNEEQE
;
A
#
# COMPACT_ATOMS: atom_id res chain seq x y z
N ALA A 1 -56.90 -14.97 70.33
CA ALA A 1 -57.64 -15.28 71.58
C ALA A 1 -57.88 -16.79 71.77
N MET A 2 -58.51 -17.50 70.81
CA MET A 2 -58.48 -18.98 70.85
C MET A 2 -57.17 -19.58 70.30
N GLU A 3 -56.44 -18.84 69.45
CA GLU A 3 -55.12 -19.23 68.91
C GLU A 3 -54.09 -19.64 69.99
N GLU A 4 -54.15 -19.01 71.16
CA GLU A 4 -53.16 -19.23 72.24
C GLU A 4 -53.28 -20.63 72.87
N LEU A 5 -54.31 -21.43 72.60
CA LEU A 5 -54.39 -22.81 73.10
C LEU A 5 -53.69 -23.84 72.20
N PHE A 6 -53.45 -23.56 70.90
CA PHE A 6 -53.06 -24.60 69.94
C PHE A 6 -51.56 -24.77 69.66
N ASN A 7 -50.71 -23.80 70.01
CA ASN A 7 -49.25 -23.97 69.92
C ASN A 7 -48.66 -24.88 71.03
N LYS A 8 -49.48 -25.35 71.98
CA LYS A 8 -49.08 -26.06 73.20
C LYS A 8 -48.88 -27.55 72.94
N VAL A 9 -47.68 -27.88 72.44
CA VAL A 9 -47.24 -29.25 72.11
C VAL A 9 -47.48 -30.23 73.27
N LEU A 10 -48.40 -31.17 73.07
CA LEU A 10 -48.60 -32.31 73.95
C LEU A 10 -47.35 -33.21 73.90
N LEU A 11 -46.54 -33.20 74.97
CA LEU A 11 -45.26 -33.91 75.03
C LEU A 11 -45.42 -35.43 75.30
N LEU A 12 -46.07 -36.12 74.35
CA LEU A 12 -46.26 -37.57 74.35
C LEU A 12 -44.93 -38.31 74.10
N ARG A 13 -44.17 -38.50 75.18
CA ARG A 13 -42.80 -39.00 75.12
C ARG A 13 -42.73 -40.53 74.95
N GLY A 14 -42.83 -40.99 73.71
CA GLY A 14 -42.30 -42.32 73.33
C GLY A 14 -40.83 -42.47 73.73
N SER A 15 -40.45 -43.66 74.20
CA SER A 15 -39.16 -43.89 74.88
C SER A 15 -37.99 -44.07 73.90
N GLY A 16 -37.12 -43.04 73.80
CA GLY A 16 -36.03 -42.97 72.82
C GLY A 16 -34.62 -42.78 73.39
N SER A 17 -34.30 -43.31 74.57
CA SER A 17 -33.01 -43.15 75.29
C SER A 17 -32.70 -41.69 75.74
N ARG A 18 -31.64 -41.36 76.49
CA ARG A 18 -30.54 -42.12 77.13
C ARG A 18 -30.09 -41.32 78.38
N PHE A 19 -30.20 -41.86 79.60
CA PHE A 19 -29.46 -41.52 80.85
C PHE A 19 -30.19 -42.18 82.06
N PRO A 20 -29.50 -42.49 83.17
CA PRO A 20 -30.06 -43.37 84.20
C PRO A 20 -31.01 -42.65 85.17
N GLN A 21 -32.29 -43.02 85.14
CA GLN A 21 -33.19 -42.92 86.29
C GLN A 21 -33.78 -44.31 86.57
N ALA A 22 -34.32 -44.51 87.77
CA ALA A 22 -34.85 -45.79 88.24
C ALA A 22 -35.91 -46.39 87.28
N PRO A 23 -36.05 -47.74 87.21
CA PRO A 23 -36.84 -48.41 86.19
C PRO A 23 -38.34 -48.14 86.36
N ARG A 24 -38.83 -47.08 85.70
CA ARG A 24 -40.25 -46.89 85.41
C ARG A 24 -40.69 -47.98 84.42
N ARG A 25 -41.87 -48.57 84.66
CA ARG A 25 -42.47 -49.51 83.70
C ARG A 25 -42.74 -48.76 82.39
N SER A 26 -42.41 -49.37 81.26
CA SER A 26 -42.31 -48.66 79.98
C SER A 26 -43.67 -48.48 79.27
N SER A 27 -44.75 -48.34 80.03
CA SER A 27 -46.15 -48.40 79.58
C SER A 27 -47.04 -47.35 80.26
N ASP A 28 -46.47 -46.24 80.75
CA ASP A 28 -47.23 -45.16 81.38
C ASP A 28 -47.43 -44.01 80.37
N LEU A 29 -48.69 -43.72 80.02
CA LEU A 29 -49.05 -42.55 79.22
C LEU A 29 -49.08 -41.31 80.14
N LEU A 30 -48.55 -40.19 79.68
CA LEU A 30 -48.59 -38.93 80.44
C LEU A 30 -49.12 -37.79 79.56
N VAL A 31 -50.39 -37.42 79.79
CA VAL A 31 -50.98 -36.22 79.21
C VAL A 31 -50.57 -35.02 80.07
N LYS A 32 -50.20 -33.92 79.42
CA LYS A 32 -49.96 -32.62 80.04
C LYS A 32 -50.68 -31.54 79.25
N LEU A 33 -51.32 -30.63 79.97
CA LEU A 33 -51.88 -29.38 79.45
C LEU A 33 -51.19 -28.24 80.20
N THR A 34 -50.69 -27.26 79.46
CA THR A 34 -49.89 -26.14 79.99
C THR A 34 -50.34 -24.82 79.38
N ASP A 35 -50.00 -23.70 80.01
CA ASP A 35 -50.08 -22.39 79.36
C ASP A 35 -48.69 -21.82 79.05
N ASP A 36 -48.61 -20.99 78.02
CA ASP A 36 -47.41 -20.23 77.61
C ASP A 36 -47.48 -18.79 78.16
N ALA A 37 -48.70 -18.27 78.40
CA ALA A 37 -48.96 -17.00 79.06
C ALA A 37 -48.92 -17.11 80.60
N ASP A 38 -49.28 -18.28 81.16
CA ASP A 38 -49.09 -18.61 82.58
C ASP A 38 -48.17 -19.84 82.75
N PRO A 39 -46.87 -19.65 83.02
CA PRO A 39 -45.93 -20.74 83.28
C PRO A 39 -46.23 -21.60 84.51
N PHE A 40 -47.16 -21.21 85.38
CA PHE A 40 -47.61 -22.01 86.53
C PHE A 40 -48.86 -22.85 86.20
N PHE A 41 -49.53 -22.59 85.08
CA PHE A 41 -50.62 -23.42 84.59
C PHE A 41 -50.05 -24.75 84.08
N LEU A 42 -50.19 -25.78 84.91
CA LEU A 42 -49.84 -27.16 84.59
C LEU A 42 -50.96 -28.07 85.10
N PHE A 43 -51.59 -28.79 84.18
CA PHE A 43 -52.47 -29.91 84.49
C PHE A 43 -51.88 -31.19 83.92
N THR A 44 -51.93 -32.28 84.69
CA THR A 44 -51.37 -33.58 84.29
C THR A 44 -52.37 -34.71 84.48
N LEU A 45 -52.23 -35.74 83.65
CA LEU A 45 -52.89 -37.02 83.83
C LEU A 45 -51.91 -38.14 83.43
N PRO A 46 -51.27 -38.80 84.41
CA PRO A 46 -50.67 -40.11 84.18
C PRO A 46 -51.78 -41.16 84.02
N VAL A 47 -51.65 -42.05 83.04
CA VAL A 47 -52.53 -43.19 82.81
C VAL A 47 -51.65 -44.42 82.63
N SER A 48 -51.67 -45.33 83.60
CA SER A 48 -51.09 -46.66 83.41
C SER A 48 -52.02 -47.55 82.58
N GLU A 49 -51.52 -48.68 82.12
CA GLU A 49 -52.32 -49.70 81.43
C GLU A 49 -53.45 -50.27 82.32
N GLU A 50 -53.30 -50.23 83.66
CA GLU A 50 -54.31 -50.63 84.64
C GLU A 50 -55.41 -49.55 84.76
N ASP A 51 -55.05 -48.27 84.90
CA ASP A 51 -55.98 -47.14 84.91
C ASP A 51 -56.82 -47.09 83.62
N TYR A 52 -56.17 -47.40 82.48
CA TYR A 52 -56.82 -47.40 81.19
C TYR A 52 -57.96 -48.41 81.07
N GLN A 53 -57.91 -49.57 81.75
CA GLN A 53 -59.04 -50.52 81.70
C GLN A 53 -60.30 -49.91 82.34
N SER A 54 -60.13 -49.15 83.42
CA SER A 54 -61.22 -48.41 84.07
C SER A 54 -61.74 -47.29 83.16
N LEU A 55 -60.83 -46.50 82.57
CA LEU A 55 -61.17 -45.44 81.61
C LEU A 55 -61.93 -45.97 80.39
N LYS A 56 -61.49 -47.12 79.86
CA LYS A 56 -62.05 -47.82 78.71
C LYS A 56 -63.49 -48.25 78.96
N VAL A 57 -63.78 -48.87 80.10
CA VAL A 57 -65.14 -49.26 80.48
C VAL A 57 -66.01 -48.04 80.77
N GLN A 58 -65.48 -47.05 81.50
CA GLN A 58 -66.24 -45.84 81.87
C GLN A 58 -66.69 -45.00 80.67
N GLN A 59 -65.89 -44.96 79.59
CA GLN A 59 -66.15 -44.13 78.41
C GLN A 59 -66.50 -44.93 77.15
N GLY A 60 -66.68 -46.25 77.27
CA GLY A 60 -67.06 -47.13 76.15
C GLY A 60 -66.02 -47.20 75.03
N LEU A 61 -64.73 -46.98 75.34
CA LEU A 61 -63.67 -46.97 74.33
C LEU A 61 -63.49 -48.37 73.74
N LEU A 62 -63.47 -48.50 72.41
CA LEU A 62 -63.32 -49.81 71.77
C LEU A 62 -61.84 -50.23 71.64
N ILE A 63 -60.93 -49.27 71.57
CA ILE A 63 -59.50 -49.45 71.31
C ILE A 63 -58.69 -49.92 72.52
N ASP A 64 -57.52 -50.49 72.30
CA ASP A 64 -56.57 -50.90 73.34
C ASP A 64 -55.69 -49.73 73.81
N PHE A 65 -54.89 -49.97 74.85
CA PHE A 65 -54.03 -48.95 75.44
C PHE A 65 -52.93 -48.49 74.45
N ALA A 66 -52.41 -49.40 73.62
CA ALA A 66 -51.38 -49.07 72.62
C ALA A 66 -51.90 -48.14 71.51
N SER A 67 -53.14 -48.30 71.06
CA SER A 67 -53.74 -47.43 70.03
C SER A 67 -54.31 -46.12 70.58
N PHE A 68 -54.60 -46.06 71.89
CA PHE A 68 -55.26 -44.91 72.53
C PHE A 68 -54.51 -43.56 72.34
N PRO A 69 -53.18 -43.46 72.53
CA PRO A 69 -52.46 -42.20 72.32
C PRO A 69 -52.60 -41.65 70.90
N GLN A 70 -52.53 -42.51 69.86
CA GLN A 70 -52.72 -42.06 68.48
C GLN A 70 -54.15 -41.60 68.23
N LYS A 71 -55.15 -42.34 68.69
CA LYS A 71 -56.56 -41.93 68.54
C LYS A 71 -56.90 -40.66 69.31
N PHE A 72 -56.21 -40.39 70.41
CA PHE A 72 -56.31 -39.11 71.11
C PHE A 72 -55.65 -37.97 70.31
N ILE A 73 -54.46 -38.17 69.72
CA ILE A 73 -53.83 -37.21 68.79
C ILE A 73 -54.77 -36.93 67.60
N ASP A 74 -55.40 -37.95 67.01
CA ASP A 74 -56.33 -37.79 65.88
C ASP A 74 -57.51 -36.86 66.25
N LEU A 75 -58.07 -37.01 67.46
CA LEU A 75 -59.13 -36.15 67.98
C LEU A 75 -58.67 -34.70 68.23
N LEU A 76 -57.45 -34.51 68.76
CA LEU A 76 -56.87 -33.17 68.94
C LEU A 76 -56.61 -32.48 67.59
N ASN A 77 -56.18 -33.23 66.59
CA ASN A 77 -55.97 -32.72 65.23
C ASN A 77 -57.27 -32.30 64.54
N LEU A 78 -58.41 -32.98 64.81
CA LEU A 78 -59.72 -32.53 64.33
C LEU A 78 -60.13 -31.18 64.94
N CYS A 79 -59.76 -30.90 66.19
CA CYS A 79 -59.98 -29.60 66.81
C CYS A 79 -59.02 -28.52 66.26
N ASN A 80 -57.79 -28.90 65.87
CA ASN A 80 -56.80 -28.00 65.28
C ASN A 80 -57.07 -27.65 63.80
N ALA A 81 -57.99 -28.35 63.13
CA ALA A 81 -58.25 -28.20 61.70
C ALA A 81 -59.10 -26.97 61.35
N GLU A 82 -59.90 -26.45 62.29
CA GLU A 82 -60.84 -25.33 62.09
C GLU A 82 -60.71 -24.25 63.19
N PRO A 83 -59.52 -23.62 63.40
CA PRO A 83 -59.29 -22.72 64.53
C PRO A 83 -60.07 -21.40 64.44
N ASP A 84 -60.34 -20.92 63.22
CA ASP A 84 -61.02 -19.63 62.93
C ASP A 84 -62.45 -19.81 62.40
N ALA A 85 -63.06 -20.99 62.58
CA ALA A 85 -64.45 -21.20 62.19
C ALA A 85 -65.42 -20.51 63.17
N ASP A 86 -66.40 -19.78 62.64
CA ASP A 86 -67.45 -19.07 63.41
C ASP A 86 -68.36 -20.04 64.20
N ASN A 87 -68.38 -21.33 63.81
CA ASN A 87 -69.03 -22.41 64.54
C ASN A 87 -68.25 -23.73 64.31
N PRO A 88 -67.13 -23.97 65.03
CA PRO A 88 -66.21 -25.07 64.75
C PRO A 88 -66.84 -26.43 65.09
N ARG A 89 -66.59 -27.44 64.25
CA ARG A 89 -67.21 -28.76 64.44
C ARG A 89 -66.74 -29.51 65.68
N PHE A 90 -65.50 -29.29 66.11
CA PHE A 90 -64.91 -29.94 67.28
C PHE A 90 -64.28 -28.89 68.20
N LEU A 91 -64.54 -29.01 69.50
CA LEU A 91 -64.09 -28.10 70.55
C LEU A 91 -63.37 -28.85 71.67
N LEU A 92 -62.39 -28.18 72.27
CA LEU A 92 -61.73 -28.61 73.49
C LEU A 92 -62.31 -27.82 74.67
N GLN A 93 -63.05 -28.49 75.55
CA GLN A 93 -63.65 -27.88 76.73
C GLN A 93 -62.86 -28.26 77.99
N LEU A 94 -62.27 -27.29 78.67
CA LEU A 94 -61.70 -27.47 80.02
C LEU A 94 -62.67 -26.92 81.08
N THR A 95 -63.07 -27.75 82.03
CA THR A 95 -63.98 -27.38 83.13
C THR A 95 -63.31 -27.67 84.48
N CYS A 96 -62.80 -26.62 85.13
CA CYS A 96 -62.19 -26.71 86.46
C CYS A 96 -63.27 -26.79 87.55
N GLN A 97 -63.13 -27.70 88.51
CA GLN A 97 -64.09 -27.82 89.62
C GLN A 97 -63.66 -26.95 90.82
N PRO A 98 -64.50 -26.00 91.31
CA PRO A 98 -64.15 -25.11 92.41
C PRO A 98 -64.44 -25.76 93.78
N VAL A 99 -63.68 -26.79 94.14
CA VAL A 99 -63.80 -27.50 95.44
C VAL A 99 -62.42 -27.65 96.09
N MET A 100 -62.41 -27.65 97.42
CA MET A 100 -61.20 -27.58 98.24
C MET A 100 -60.43 -28.90 98.28
N ALA A 101 -59.09 -28.80 98.34
CA ALA A 101 -58.07 -29.84 98.52
C ALA A 101 -57.50 -30.53 97.26
N ASP A 102 -58.30 -30.88 96.24
CA ASP A 102 -57.81 -31.55 95.01
C ASP A 102 -58.29 -30.87 93.71
N SER A 103 -57.66 -29.73 93.39
CA SER A 103 -57.88 -28.97 92.16
C SER A 103 -57.79 -29.86 90.91
N SER A 104 -58.94 -30.29 90.40
CA SER A 104 -59.06 -31.15 89.22
C SER A 104 -59.93 -30.50 88.14
N ALA A 105 -59.56 -30.76 86.90
CA ALA A 105 -60.22 -30.21 85.73
C ALA A 105 -60.63 -31.34 84.78
N THR A 106 -61.87 -31.26 84.28
CA THR A 106 -62.36 -32.17 83.24
C THR A 106 -62.06 -31.55 81.88
N PHE A 107 -61.22 -32.21 81.10
CA PHE A 107 -60.89 -31.87 79.72
C PHE A 107 -61.67 -32.79 78.78
N SER A 108 -62.55 -32.22 77.97
CA SER A 108 -63.41 -32.97 77.05
C SER A 108 -63.20 -32.56 75.61
N VAL A 109 -63.16 -33.54 74.71
CA VAL A 109 -63.27 -33.34 73.26
C VAL A 109 -64.74 -33.44 72.89
N VAL A 110 -65.30 -32.36 72.36
CA VAL A 110 -66.74 -32.18 72.16
C VAL A 110 -67.04 -31.86 70.70
N GLU A 111 -67.91 -32.63 70.06
CA GLU A 111 -68.40 -32.32 68.71
C GLU A 111 -69.73 -31.55 68.76
N MET A 112 -69.80 -30.46 68.00
CA MET A 112 -70.95 -29.58 67.86
C MET A 112 -71.90 -30.11 66.78
N ASN A 113 -72.76 -31.06 67.16
CA ASN A 113 -73.79 -31.59 66.27
C ASN A 113 -75.06 -30.71 66.32
N ALA A 114 -75.83 -30.67 65.23
CA ALA A 114 -76.95 -29.73 65.01
C ALA A 114 -78.14 -29.87 65.99
N PHE A 115 -78.13 -30.88 66.86
CA PHE A 115 -79.14 -31.13 67.89
C PHE A 115 -78.58 -31.20 69.32
N LYS A 116 -77.30 -31.57 69.48
CA LYS A 116 -76.67 -31.75 70.80
C LYS A 116 -75.14 -31.79 70.69
N HIS A 117 -74.47 -31.53 71.80
CA HIS A 117 -73.04 -31.77 71.94
C HIS A 117 -72.77 -33.28 72.11
N LEU A 118 -71.73 -33.80 71.46
CA LEU A 118 -71.29 -35.19 71.58
C LEU A 118 -69.87 -35.23 72.19
N ASN A 119 -69.75 -35.75 73.40
CA ASN A 119 -68.44 -35.98 74.02
C ASN A 119 -67.79 -37.21 73.38
N HIS A 120 -66.63 -37.02 72.74
CA HIS A 120 -65.81 -38.09 72.17
C HIS A 120 -64.82 -38.68 73.18
N LEU A 121 -64.34 -37.86 74.12
CA LEU A 121 -63.46 -38.25 75.23
C LEU A 121 -63.59 -37.23 76.36
N SER A 122 -63.47 -37.66 77.63
CA SER A 122 -63.50 -36.79 78.81
C SER A 122 -62.48 -37.22 79.86
N LEU A 123 -61.33 -36.56 79.91
CA LEU A 123 -60.22 -36.86 80.81
C LEU A 123 -60.29 -35.98 82.07
N ARG A 124 -60.06 -36.55 83.26
CA ARG A 124 -59.88 -35.79 84.50
C ARG A 124 -58.39 -35.56 84.73
N LEU A 125 -57.92 -34.33 84.57
CA LEU A 125 -56.55 -33.94 84.91
C LEU A 125 -56.50 -33.38 86.33
N LEU A 126 -55.35 -33.53 86.97
CA LEU A 126 -55.02 -32.93 88.26
C LEU A 126 -54.14 -31.70 88.04
N GLN A 127 -54.34 -30.63 88.82
CA GLN A 127 -53.41 -29.51 88.85
C GLN A 127 -52.05 -30.00 89.36
N GLY A 128 -50.98 -29.67 88.64
CA GLY A 128 -49.62 -30.03 89.03
C GLY A 128 -49.23 -29.37 90.35
N SER A 129 -48.63 -30.15 91.25
CA SER A 129 -48.13 -29.62 92.51
C SER A 129 -46.98 -28.64 92.31
N ASP A 130 -46.73 -27.82 93.32
CA ASP A 130 -45.59 -26.89 93.45
C ASP A 130 -44.25 -27.52 93.02
N ARG A 131 -44.06 -28.82 93.31
CA ARG A 131 -42.89 -29.60 92.93
C ARG A 131 -42.87 -29.95 91.45
N GLU A 132 -43.99 -30.43 90.91
CA GLU A 132 -44.08 -30.86 89.51
C GLU A 132 -44.01 -29.67 88.55
N VAL A 133 -44.54 -28.51 88.94
CA VAL A 133 -44.36 -27.25 88.23
C VAL A 133 -42.88 -26.84 88.23
N LYS A 134 -42.18 -26.92 89.37
CA LYS A 134 -40.73 -26.63 89.44
C LYS A 134 -39.89 -27.61 88.63
N ASP A 135 -40.17 -28.90 88.71
CA ASP A 135 -39.50 -29.95 87.92
C ASP A 135 -39.76 -29.77 86.40
N TYR A 136 -40.98 -29.40 86.01
CA TYR A 136 -41.33 -29.06 84.62
C TYR A 136 -40.61 -27.80 84.12
N LEU A 137 -40.66 -26.70 84.87
CA LEU A 137 -40.03 -25.43 84.51
C LEU A 137 -38.50 -25.57 84.43
N ALA A 138 -37.88 -26.30 85.37
CA ALA A 138 -36.45 -26.58 85.34
C ALA A 138 -36.06 -27.39 84.08
N ALA A 139 -36.85 -28.40 83.70
CA ALA A 139 -36.63 -29.17 82.49
C ALA A 139 -36.84 -28.33 81.21
N ARG A 140 -37.92 -27.54 81.13
CA ARG A 140 -38.23 -26.70 79.96
C ARG A 140 -37.20 -25.59 79.79
N LEU A 141 -36.80 -24.91 80.87
CA LEU A 141 -35.73 -23.90 80.85
C LEU A 141 -34.37 -24.49 80.44
N SER A 142 -34.06 -25.72 80.88
CA SER A 142 -32.84 -26.41 80.46
C SER A 142 -32.86 -26.78 78.98
N SER A 143 -34.00 -27.24 78.47
CA SER A 143 -34.22 -27.52 77.04
C SER A 143 -34.06 -26.25 76.20
N LEU A 144 -34.74 -25.16 76.58
CA LEU A 144 -34.68 -23.87 75.87
C LEU A 144 -33.27 -23.27 75.89
N LYS A 145 -32.51 -23.41 76.99
CA LYS A 145 -31.10 -22.99 77.04
C LYS A 145 -30.22 -23.80 76.09
N ALA A 146 -30.41 -25.11 76.02
CA ALA A 146 -29.65 -25.97 75.10
C ALA A 146 -29.98 -25.67 73.62
N GLU A 147 -31.27 -25.45 73.32
CA GLU A 147 -31.76 -25.06 71.99
C GLU A 147 -31.23 -23.67 71.57
N LYS A 148 -31.30 -22.69 72.47
CA LYS A 148 -30.75 -21.33 72.27
C LYS A 148 -29.25 -21.38 71.97
N LEU A 149 -28.46 -22.16 72.72
CA LEU A 149 -27.03 -22.34 72.45
C LEU A 149 -26.76 -23.04 71.10
N ALA A 150 -27.58 -24.02 70.72
CA ALA A 150 -27.46 -24.68 69.42
C ALA A 150 -27.83 -23.74 68.24
N LEU A 151 -28.74 -22.79 68.46
CA LEU A 151 -29.07 -21.73 67.51
C LEU A 151 -27.98 -20.65 67.44
N ASP A 152 -27.43 -20.21 68.59
CA ASP A 152 -26.29 -19.27 68.64
C ASP A 152 -25.09 -19.78 67.82
N VAL A 153 -24.76 -21.08 67.97
CA VAL A 153 -23.66 -21.71 67.22
C VAL A 153 -23.97 -21.74 65.72
N LYS A 154 -25.15 -22.23 65.32
CA LYS A 154 -25.54 -22.27 63.90
C LYS A 154 -25.58 -20.90 63.24
N LEU A 155 -26.09 -19.89 63.94
CA LEU A 155 -26.11 -18.50 63.46
C LEU A 155 -24.69 -18.05 63.14
N LYS A 156 -23.78 -18.16 64.12
CA LYS A 156 -22.37 -17.79 63.94
C LYS A 156 -21.70 -18.58 62.81
N GLU A 157 -21.92 -19.89 62.73
CA GLU A 157 -21.41 -20.72 61.62
C GLU A 157 -21.88 -20.19 60.27
N THR A 158 -23.16 -19.85 60.12
CA THR A 158 -23.70 -19.27 58.87
C THR A 158 -23.20 -17.86 58.58
N GLU A 159 -23.00 -17.01 59.59
CA GLU A 159 -22.43 -15.67 59.44
C GLU A 159 -20.98 -15.72 58.96
N GLU A 160 -20.15 -16.62 59.54
CA GLU A 160 -18.78 -16.84 59.08
C GLU A 160 -18.73 -17.43 57.66
N ASP A 161 -19.67 -18.32 57.32
CA ASP A 161 -19.76 -18.95 55.99
C ASP A 161 -20.18 -17.95 54.89
N LEU A 162 -21.16 -17.09 55.19
CA LEU A 162 -21.56 -15.98 54.33
C LEU A 162 -20.46 -14.92 54.20
N SER A 163 -19.79 -14.56 55.30
CA SER A 163 -18.66 -13.61 55.29
C SER A 163 -17.50 -14.10 54.43
N ARG A 164 -17.16 -15.40 54.50
CA ARG A 164 -16.15 -16.04 53.64
C ARG A 164 -16.57 -16.01 52.16
N LYS A 165 -17.83 -16.32 51.85
CA LYS A 165 -18.38 -16.26 50.48
C LYS A 165 -18.37 -14.84 49.91
N LEU A 166 -18.79 -13.84 50.70
CA LEU A 166 -18.78 -12.43 50.32
C LEU A 166 -17.35 -11.96 50.01
N SER A 167 -16.41 -12.19 50.93
CA SER A 167 -14.99 -11.83 50.75
C SER A 167 -14.39 -12.44 49.47
N TYR A 168 -14.62 -13.74 49.23
CA TYR A 168 -14.18 -14.42 48.01
C TYR A 168 -14.79 -13.81 46.74
N THR A 169 -16.12 -13.64 46.70
CA THR A 169 -16.79 -13.05 45.52
C THR A 169 -16.37 -11.61 45.26
N GLN A 170 -16.14 -10.80 46.30
CA GLN A 170 -15.66 -9.44 46.17
C GLN A 170 -14.20 -9.38 45.67
N GLN A 171 -13.34 -10.30 46.12
CA GLN A 171 -11.99 -10.45 45.55
C GLN A 171 -12.06 -10.80 44.06
N THR A 172 -12.78 -11.86 43.68
CA THR A 172 -12.91 -12.30 42.28
C THR A 172 -13.52 -11.21 41.40
N LEU A 173 -14.52 -10.47 41.89
CA LEU A 173 -15.07 -9.31 41.18
C LEU A 173 -13.99 -8.25 40.96
N SER A 174 -13.19 -7.91 41.99
CA SER A 174 -12.09 -6.94 41.85
C SER A 174 -11.00 -7.38 40.85
N GLU A 175 -10.76 -8.69 40.74
CA GLU A 175 -9.82 -9.27 39.78
C GLU A 175 -10.38 -9.19 38.36
N LYS A 176 -11.65 -9.53 38.16
CA LYS A 176 -12.33 -9.42 36.86
C LYS A 176 -12.53 -7.97 36.41
N THR A 177 -12.76 -7.02 37.31
CA THR A 177 -12.77 -5.58 36.96
C THR A 177 -11.40 -5.11 36.47
N LYS A 178 -10.29 -5.56 37.09
CA LYS A 178 -8.93 -5.24 36.62
C LYS A 178 -8.61 -5.89 35.27
N GLU A 179 -9.06 -7.12 35.04
CA GLU A 179 -8.91 -7.82 33.76
C GLU A 179 -9.69 -7.12 32.64
N LEU A 180 -10.93 -6.71 32.89
CA LEU A 180 -11.75 -5.96 31.95
C LEU A 180 -11.14 -4.60 31.59
N GLU A 181 -10.66 -3.83 32.57
CA GLU A 181 -10.06 -2.51 32.30
C GLU A 181 -8.70 -2.65 31.58
N LYS A 182 -7.94 -3.73 31.85
CA LYS A 182 -6.74 -4.08 31.05
C LYS A 182 -7.12 -4.36 29.59
N LEU A 183 -8.08 -5.25 29.34
CA LEU A 183 -8.55 -5.58 27.99
C LEU A 183 -9.11 -4.36 27.26
N ARG A 184 -9.82 -3.47 27.98
CA ARG A 184 -10.31 -2.18 27.46
C ARG A 184 -9.16 -1.29 27.03
N SER A 185 -8.11 -1.16 27.85
CA SER A 185 -6.92 -0.36 27.52
C SER A 185 -6.17 -0.93 26.31
N GLU A 186 -6.06 -2.26 26.20
CA GLU A 186 -5.46 -2.95 25.06
C GLU A 186 -6.28 -2.72 23.78
N TRP A 187 -7.61 -2.78 23.86
CA TRP A 187 -8.51 -2.48 22.75
C TRP A 187 -8.42 -1.02 22.29
N THR A 188 -8.41 -0.04 23.21
CA THR A 188 -8.23 1.37 22.84
C THR A 188 -6.86 1.64 22.21
N ASN A 189 -5.81 0.96 22.69
CA ASN A 189 -4.47 1.04 22.09
C ASN A 189 -4.43 0.42 20.69
N HIS A 190 -5.11 -0.70 20.45
CA HIS A 190 -5.24 -1.30 19.12
C HIS A 190 -6.07 -0.43 18.17
N SER A 191 -7.19 0.14 18.63
CA SER A 191 -8.06 1.01 17.83
C SER A 191 -7.34 2.30 17.39
N THR A 192 -6.66 2.97 18.32
CA THR A 192 -5.87 4.18 18.02
C THR A 192 -4.65 3.90 17.14
N SER A 193 -3.95 2.77 17.38
CA SER A 193 -2.88 2.31 16.49
C SER A 193 -3.40 2.01 15.08
N GLY A 194 -4.58 1.38 14.98
CA GLY A 194 -5.28 1.12 13.72
C GLY A 194 -5.56 2.39 12.93
N SER A 195 -6.16 3.41 13.56
CA SER A 195 -6.40 4.70 12.89
C SER A 195 -5.11 5.39 12.44
N SER A 196 -4.01 5.25 13.19
CA SER A 196 -2.70 5.80 12.78
C SER A 196 -2.12 5.03 11.58
N VAL A 197 -2.24 3.70 11.56
CA VAL A 197 -1.84 2.89 10.40
C VAL A 197 -2.67 3.28 9.17
N GLU A 198 -3.99 3.44 9.30
CA GLU A 198 -4.89 3.84 8.22
C GLU A 198 -4.59 5.25 7.68
N GLU A 199 -4.32 6.23 8.55
CA GLU A 199 -3.87 7.57 8.15
C GLU A 199 -2.55 7.51 7.37
N THR A 200 -1.57 6.71 7.83
CA THR A 200 -0.30 6.56 7.09
C THR A 200 -0.47 5.77 5.79
N ALA A 201 -1.47 4.89 5.67
CA ALA A 201 -1.80 4.20 4.43
C ALA A 201 -2.40 5.18 3.41
N ALA A 202 -3.40 5.99 3.80
CA ALA A 202 -4.00 7.03 2.95
C ALA A 202 -2.95 8.06 2.49
N ASN A 203 -2.04 8.48 3.37
CA ASN A 203 -0.95 9.39 3.00
C ASN A 203 0.04 8.76 1.99
N ARG A 204 0.38 7.47 2.13
CA ARG A 204 1.20 6.75 1.13
C ARG A 204 0.48 6.62 -0.20
N GLU A 205 -0.82 6.33 -0.20
CA GLU A 205 -1.59 6.24 -1.44
C GLU A 205 -1.67 7.59 -2.17
N LEU A 206 -1.84 8.70 -1.44
CA LEU A 206 -1.80 10.05 -1.99
C LEU A 206 -0.42 10.39 -2.58
N GLN A 207 0.68 9.96 -1.96
CA GLN A 207 2.02 10.10 -2.53
C GLN A 207 2.21 9.24 -3.79
N MET A 208 1.72 7.99 -3.79
CA MET A 208 1.77 7.09 -4.93
C MET A 208 1.03 7.66 -6.14
N ARG A 209 -0.22 8.15 -5.96
CA ARG A 209 -1.00 8.83 -7.02
C ARG A 209 -0.29 10.08 -7.57
N LYS A 210 0.44 10.83 -6.72
CA LYS A 210 1.27 11.97 -7.17
C LYS A 210 2.47 11.51 -8.01
N LEU A 211 3.20 10.47 -7.57
CA LEU A 211 4.32 9.90 -8.33
C LEU A 211 3.87 9.30 -9.67
N GLU A 212 2.71 8.65 -9.73
CA GLU A 212 2.12 8.22 -11.00
C GLU A 212 1.82 9.38 -11.95
N SER A 213 1.30 10.50 -11.45
CA SER A 213 1.02 11.67 -12.29
C SER A 213 2.29 12.33 -12.84
N THR A 214 3.37 12.40 -12.05
CA THR A 214 4.65 12.94 -12.54
C THR A 214 5.32 11.98 -13.52
N VAL A 215 5.28 10.67 -13.28
CA VAL A 215 5.75 9.66 -14.24
C VAL A 215 4.98 9.72 -15.56
N LYS A 216 3.64 9.89 -15.53
CA LYS A 216 2.82 10.09 -16.73
C LYS A 216 3.23 11.37 -17.49
N SER A 217 3.34 12.51 -16.81
CA SER A 217 3.77 13.79 -17.41
C SER A 217 5.16 13.72 -18.04
N LEU A 218 6.14 13.13 -17.33
CA LEU A 218 7.52 12.95 -17.81
C LEU A 218 7.59 11.98 -19.00
N SER A 219 6.74 10.94 -19.02
CA SER A 219 6.63 10.02 -20.15
C SER A 219 6.10 10.75 -21.40
N GLU A 220 5.08 11.61 -21.26
CA GLU A 220 4.61 12.44 -22.36
C GLU A 220 5.67 13.44 -22.87
N GLU A 221 6.41 14.07 -21.97
CA GLU A 221 7.52 14.98 -22.34
C GLU A 221 8.64 14.23 -23.07
N LEU A 222 8.99 13.02 -22.63
CA LEU A 222 9.98 12.17 -23.27
C LEU A 222 9.51 11.69 -24.66
N LEU A 223 8.22 11.41 -24.83
CA LEU A 223 7.61 11.15 -26.15
C LEU A 223 7.66 12.39 -27.06
N LYS A 224 7.34 13.59 -26.53
CA LYS A 224 7.45 14.87 -27.27
C LYS A 224 8.90 15.13 -27.70
N ALA A 225 9.87 14.91 -26.81
CA ALA A 225 11.31 15.04 -27.09
C ALA A 225 11.79 14.04 -28.16
N ASN A 226 11.40 12.76 -28.07
CA ASN A 226 11.69 11.75 -29.10
C ASN A 226 11.12 12.14 -30.48
N GLY A 227 9.92 12.72 -30.52
CA GLY A 227 9.33 13.25 -31.76
C GLY A 227 10.13 14.40 -32.36
N ILE A 228 10.69 15.30 -31.54
CA ILE A 228 11.61 16.37 -31.99
C ILE A 228 12.92 15.78 -32.52
N ILE A 229 13.51 14.80 -31.81
CA ILE A 229 14.73 14.11 -32.25
C ILE A 229 14.52 13.43 -33.62
N GLN A 230 13.38 12.77 -33.84
CA GLN A 230 13.05 12.17 -35.14
C GLN A 230 12.94 13.21 -36.26
N LYS A 231 12.33 14.37 -36.01
CA LYS A 231 12.27 15.49 -36.98
C LYS A 231 13.67 15.99 -37.34
N LEU A 232 14.50 16.29 -36.34
CA LEU A 232 15.87 16.75 -36.54
C LEU A 232 16.73 15.71 -37.28
N GLN A 233 16.59 14.41 -36.99
CA GLN A 233 17.24 13.34 -37.75
C GLN A 233 16.71 13.22 -39.19
N GLY A 234 15.46 13.62 -39.46
CA GLY A 234 14.92 13.75 -40.80
C GLY A 234 15.55 14.93 -41.55
N GLU A 235 15.59 16.11 -40.93
CA GLU A 235 16.19 17.33 -41.46
C GLU A 235 17.68 17.17 -41.76
N VAL A 236 18.45 16.57 -40.84
CA VAL A 236 19.88 16.27 -41.05
C VAL A 236 20.08 15.34 -42.26
N ARG A 237 19.26 14.30 -42.42
CA ARG A 237 19.31 13.44 -43.63
C ARG A 237 18.96 14.21 -44.90
N GLY A 238 17.94 15.09 -44.84
CA GLY A 238 17.56 15.95 -45.97
C GLY A 238 18.66 16.95 -46.35
N LEU A 239 19.34 17.56 -45.37
CA LEU A 239 20.47 18.45 -45.58
C LEU A 239 21.69 17.71 -46.14
N VAL A 240 22.03 16.52 -45.61
CA VAL A 240 23.08 15.66 -46.18
C VAL A 240 22.77 15.28 -47.64
N GLY A 241 21.50 15.00 -47.96
CA GLY A 241 21.04 14.80 -49.34
C GLY A 241 21.28 16.02 -50.23
N LYS A 242 20.84 17.21 -49.78
CA LYS A 242 21.06 18.49 -50.48
C LYS A 242 22.55 18.80 -50.67
N VAL A 243 23.40 18.52 -49.68
CA VAL A 243 24.85 18.69 -49.76
C VAL A 243 25.47 17.75 -50.79
N LYS A 244 25.08 16.47 -50.84
CA LYS A 244 25.54 15.53 -51.87
C LYS A 244 25.19 16.02 -53.28
N VAL A 245 23.94 16.43 -53.51
CA VAL A 245 23.51 16.95 -54.82
C VAL A 245 24.28 18.23 -55.19
N LYS A 246 24.42 19.19 -54.26
CA LYS A 246 25.25 20.38 -54.48
C LYS A 246 26.69 20.01 -54.84
N ASN A 247 27.31 19.07 -54.14
CA ASN A 247 28.68 18.65 -54.40
C ASN A 247 28.85 18.04 -55.80
N THR A 248 27.91 17.20 -56.25
CA THR A 248 27.90 16.67 -57.63
C THR A 248 27.77 17.79 -58.67
N VAL A 249 26.92 18.79 -58.43
CA VAL A 249 26.78 19.96 -59.30
C VAL A 249 28.08 20.78 -59.32
N THR A 250 28.68 21.08 -58.16
CA THR A 250 29.95 21.82 -58.06
C THR A 250 31.06 21.13 -58.85
N VAL A 251 31.28 19.82 -58.67
CA VAL A 251 32.30 19.06 -59.41
C VAL A 251 32.04 19.08 -60.93
N SER A 252 30.78 19.07 -61.37
CA SER A 252 30.44 19.24 -62.78
C SER A 252 30.72 20.66 -63.29
N GLN A 253 30.46 21.69 -62.49
CA GLN A 253 30.74 23.09 -62.82
C GLN A 253 32.25 23.37 -62.87
N GLU A 254 33.04 22.81 -61.95
CA GLU A 254 34.51 22.83 -61.95
C GLU A 254 35.11 22.15 -63.18
N LYS A 255 34.45 21.11 -63.73
CA LYS A 255 34.84 20.48 -64.99
C LYS A 255 34.59 21.43 -66.17
N VAL A 256 33.39 22.03 -66.25
CA VAL A 256 33.05 23.01 -67.30
C VAL A 256 33.96 24.24 -67.23
N LEU A 257 34.26 24.76 -66.03
CA LEU A 257 35.15 25.90 -65.82
C LEU A 257 36.56 25.61 -66.37
N ARG A 258 37.15 24.46 -66.02
CA ARG A 258 38.45 24.03 -66.57
C ARG A 258 38.42 23.84 -68.09
N GLU A 259 37.33 23.34 -68.65
CA GLU A 259 37.16 23.23 -70.10
C GLU A 259 37.04 24.60 -70.80
N THR A 260 36.39 25.58 -70.17
CA THR A 260 36.33 26.96 -70.68
C THR A 260 37.66 27.71 -70.52
N GLU A 261 38.38 27.48 -69.43
CA GLU A 261 39.68 28.11 -69.17
C GLU A 261 40.77 27.55 -70.09
N ALA A 262 40.76 26.24 -70.36
CA ALA A 262 41.62 25.63 -71.37
C ALA A 262 41.33 26.16 -72.80
N LYS A 263 40.06 26.42 -73.14
CA LYS A 263 39.68 27.08 -74.41
C LYS A 263 40.16 28.52 -74.45
N LEU A 264 39.99 29.28 -73.37
CA LEU A 264 40.48 30.66 -73.25
C LEU A 264 41.99 30.73 -73.46
N GLN A 265 42.76 29.83 -72.82
CA GLN A 265 44.21 29.72 -73.00
C GLN A 265 44.65 29.24 -74.40
N SER A 266 43.77 28.61 -75.19
CA SER A 266 44.03 28.35 -76.61
C SER A 266 43.86 29.64 -77.41
N VAL A 267 42.67 30.26 -77.29
CA VAL A 267 42.32 31.49 -78.03
C VAL A 267 43.30 32.63 -77.74
N ASP A 268 43.82 32.74 -76.51
CA ASP A 268 44.86 33.71 -76.17
C ASP A 268 46.20 33.43 -76.87
N LYS A 269 46.63 32.16 -76.99
CA LYS A 269 47.83 31.78 -77.77
C LYS A 269 47.63 31.99 -79.26
N ASP A 270 46.43 31.75 -79.77
CA ASP A 270 46.05 31.99 -81.16
C ASP A 270 46.06 33.50 -81.45
N LEU A 271 45.52 34.32 -80.54
CA LEU A 271 45.57 35.79 -80.59
C LEU A 271 47.00 36.33 -80.53
N GLN A 272 47.84 35.85 -79.60
CA GLN A 272 49.26 36.18 -79.53
C GLN A 272 50.02 35.77 -80.78
N THR A 273 49.56 34.74 -81.50
CA THR A 273 50.15 34.30 -82.78
C THR A 273 49.75 35.22 -83.91
N ALA A 274 48.47 35.56 -84.04
CA ALA A 274 47.99 36.56 -84.98
C ALA A 274 48.64 37.94 -84.75
N GLN A 275 48.85 38.36 -83.49
CA GLN A 275 49.57 39.60 -83.18
C GLN A 275 51.04 39.57 -83.63
N ARG A 276 51.74 38.44 -83.46
CA ARG A 276 53.11 38.26 -83.98
C ARG A 276 53.15 38.29 -85.50
N GLU A 277 52.17 37.69 -86.17
CA GLU A 277 52.04 37.72 -87.63
C GLU A 277 51.74 39.13 -88.15
N VAL A 278 50.83 39.87 -87.53
CA VAL A 278 50.54 41.27 -87.86
C VAL A 278 51.79 42.14 -87.70
N CYS A 279 52.49 42.05 -86.57
CA CYS A 279 53.74 42.80 -86.34
C CYS A 279 54.83 42.46 -87.38
N SER A 280 54.95 41.18 -87.77
CA SER A 280 55.83 40.76 -88.86
C SER A 280 55.43 41.37 -90.21
N LYS A 281 54.12 41.48 -90.49
CA LYS A 281 53.61 42.12 -91.72
C LYS A 281 53.74 43.63 -91.71
N GLU A 282 53.63 44.28 -90.57
CA GLU A 282 53.90 45.72 -90.42
C GLU A 282 55.38 46.04 -90.70
N GLU A 283 56.31 45.20 -90.23
CA GLU A 283 57.74 45.35 -90.52
C GLU A 283 58.09 45.00 -91.98
N GLU A 284 57.44 43.99 -92.61
CA GLU A 284 57.52 43.77 -94.06
C GLU A 284 57.02 44.99 -94.86
N ILE A 285 55.87 45.57 -94.49
CA ILE A 285 55.32 46.77 -95.13
C ILE A 285 56.28 47.96 -94.99
N LYS A 286 56.95 48.10 -93.84
CA LYS A 286 57.96 49.13 -93.59
C LYS A 286 59.20 48.93 -94.46
N GLN A 287 59.72 47.71 -94.58
CA GLN A 287 60.83 47.40 -95.50
C GLN A 287 60.46 47.65 -96.96
N LEU A 288 59.23 47.30 -97.39
CA LEU A 288 58.75 47.57 -98.75
C LEU A 288 58.59 49.07 -99.04
N LYS A 289 58.18 49.88 -98.05
CA LYS A 289 58.17 51.35 -98.16
C LYS A 289 59.59 51.92 -98.29
N GLU A 290 60.54 51.42 -97.51
CA GLU A 290 61.94 51.87 -97.56
C GLU A 290 62.61 51.48 -98.90
N GLN A 291 62.31 50.29 -99.44
CA GLN A 291 62.70 49.91 -100.80
C GLN A 291 62.06 50.82 -101.87
N LEU A 292 60.78 51.17 -101.72
CA LEU A 292 60.09 52.07 -102.63
C LEU A 292 60.77 53.45 -102.65
N GLU A 293 61.06 54.03 -101.48
CA GLU A 293 61.78 55.31 -101.33
C GLU A 293 63.13 55.28 -102.09
N VAL A 294 63.94 54.22 -101.90
CA VAL A 294 65.22 54.04 -102.59
C VAL A 294 65.05 53.92 -104.12
N THR A 295 63.98 53.29 -104.60
CA THR A 295 63.71 53.23 -106.06
C THR A 295 63.24 54.56 -106.63
N VAL A 296 62.45 55.34 -105.87
CA VAL A 296 62.02 56.70 -106.27
C VAL A 296 63.22 57.65 -106.32
N GLN A 297 64.14 57.54 -105.36
CA GLN A 297 65.37 58.34 -105.35
C GLN A 297 66.25 58.04 -106.58
N LYS A 298 66.51 56.76 -106.89
CA LYS A 298 67.25 56.34 -108.10
C LYS A 298 66.57 56.78 -109.39
N LEU A 299 65.23 56.80 -109.43
CA LEU A 299 64.48 57.31 -110.58
C LEU A 299 64.66 58.82 -110.77
N ASN A 300 64.76 59.60 -109.68
CA ASN A 300 65.07 61.03 -109.76
C ASN A 300 66.53 61.31 -110.15
N GLU A 301 67.49 60.54 -109.63
CA GLU A 301 68.89 60.59 -110.06
C GLU A 301 69.01 60.36 -111.58
N SER A 302 68.31 59.36 -112.11
CA SER A 302 68.23 59.09 -113.55
C SER A 302 67.61 60.24 -114.35
N LYS A 303 66.58 60.93 -113.83
CA LYS A 303 65.97 62.08 -114.51
C LYS A 303 66.91 63.28 -114.62
N GLU A 304 67.65 63.62 -113.56
CA GLU A 304 68.59 64.75 -113.63
C GLU A 304 69.77 64.47 -114.57
N VAL A 305 70.20 63.20 -114.70
CA VAL A 305 71.21 62.78 -115.70
C VAL A 305 70.71 62.91 -117.14
N LEU A 306 69.42 62.70 -117.42
CA LEU A 306 68.85 62.96 -118.75
C LEU A 306 68.82 64.47 -119.07
N LYS A 307 68.47 65.27 -118.06
CA LYS A 307 68.47 66.75 -118.10
C LYS A 307 69.84 67.34 -118.42
N THR A 308 70.92 66.80 -117.87
CA THR A 308 72.28 67.30 -118.16
C THR A 308 72.71 66.97 -119.60
N ASN A 309 72.37 65.77 -120.10
CA ASN A 309 72.61 65.41 -121.50
C ASN A 309 71.85 66.33 -122.49
N GLU A 310 70.59 66.65 -122.19
CA GLU A 310 69.76 67.55 -123.01
C GLU A 310 70.35 68.98 -123.10
N ASN A 311 70.94 69.48 -122.02
CA ASN A 311 71.61 70.79 -122.00
C ASN A 311 72.91 70.81 -122.84
N VAL A 312 73.70 69.74 -122.82
CA VAL A 312 74.95 69.64 -123.61
C VAL A 312 74.66 69.65 -125.12
N ILE A 313 73.62 68.92 -125.56
CA ILE A 313 73.20 68.87 -126.97
C ILE A 313 72.77 70.26 -127.47
N ASN A 314 72.05 71.03 -126.65
CA ASN A 314 71.60 72.38 -127.01
C ASN A 314 72.73 73.41 -127.05
N TRP A 315 73.80 73.27 -126.27
CA TRP A 315 74.93 74.20 -126.28
C TRP A 315 75.80 74.06 -127.53
N LEU A 316 76.14 72.84 -127.93
CA LEU A 316 77.01 72.57 -129.09
C LEU A 316 76.43 73.09 -130.41
N ASN A 317 75.11 72.97 -130.60
CA ASN A 317 74.42 73.48 -131.80
C ASN A 317 74.45 75.02 -131.93
N LYS A 318 74.77 75.76 -130.87
CA LYS A 318 74.71 77.23 -130.86
C LYS A 318 76.06 77.91 -131.16
N GLN A 319 77.18 77.22 -130.98
CA GLN A 319 78.52 77.73 -131.33
C GLN A 319 78.85 77.60 -132.83
N LEU A 320 78.17 76.72 -133.57
CA LEU A 320 78.59 76.30 -134.91
C LEU A 320 78.19 77.28 -136.04
N ASN A 321 77.25 78.20 -135.82
CA ASN A 321 76.58 78.96 -136.89
C ASN A 321 77.08 80.41 -137.12
N GLU A 322 78.03 80.95 -136.34
CA GLU A 322 78.31 82.41 -136.33
C GLU A 322 79.73 82.84 -136.78
N ALA A 323 80.63 81.92 -137.17
CA ALA A 323 82.07 82.22 -137.27
C ALA A 323 82.77 81.98 -138.65
N GLU A 324 82.06 81.63 -139.73
CA GLU A 324 82.69 81.28 -141.02
C GLU A 324 83.16 82.50 -141.87
N LEU A 325 83.22 83.72 -141.30
CA LEU A 325 83.40 84.97 -142.05
C LEU A 325 84.59 85.87 -141.63
N THR A 326 85.63 85.37 -140.95
CA THR A 326 86.92 86.11 -140.89
C THR A 326 88.14 85.18 -140.99
N ARG A 327 89.28 85.70 -141.48
CA ARG A 327 90.30 84.91 -142.18
C ARG A 327 91.68 84.96 -141.51
N LYS A 328 92.38 83.80 -141.51
CA LYS A 328 93.86 83.55 -141.52
C LYS A 328 94.48 82.88 -140.28
N MET A 329 95.50 82.07 -140.62
CA MET A 329 96.74 81.74 -139.90
C MET A 329 96.78 80.55 -138.91
N ALA A 330 97.51 79.52 -139.38
CA ALA A 330 98.59 78.81 -138.71
C ALA A 330 98.31 77.53 -137.87
N SER A 331 98.89 76.43 -138.38
CA SER A 331 99.74 75.45 -137.66
C SER A 331 99.09 74.24 -136.95
N ALA A 332 99.90 73.16 -136.89
CA ALA A 332 99.77 71.89 -136.17
C ALA A 332 98.56 71.00 -136.52
N GLU A 333 98.67 69.73 -136.93
CA GLU A 333 99.49 68.57 -136.49
C GLU A 333 98.99 67.87 -135.21
N ALA A 334 99.07 66.52 -135.24
CA ALA A 334 98.91 65.59 -134.12
C ALA A 334 97.50 65.53 -133.48
N SER A 335 97.08 64.48 -132.76
CA SER A 335 97.43 63.04 -132.71
C SER A 335 96.31 62.37 -131.87
N ASP A 336 95.61 61.33 -132.32
CA ASP A 336 95.97 59.91 -132.19
C ASP A 336 95.88 59.33 -130.74
N ALA A 337 95.71 58.01 -130.67
CA ALA A 337 96.13 57.11 -129.59
C ALA A 337 95.28 56.89 -128.31
N HIS A 338 94.99 55.60 -128.10
CA HIS A 338 94.89 54.85 -126.83
C HIS A 338 93.64 55.06 -125.92
N SER A 339 92.98 54.05 -125.32
CA SER A 339 93.18 52.61 -125.00
C SER A 339 93.62 52.28 -123.56
N GLY A 340 92.88 51.35 -122.93
CA GLY A 340 93.39 50.43 -121.92
C GLY A 340 92.92 50.62 -120.46
N PHE A 341 92.90 49.49 -119.75
CA PHE A 341 93.23 49.33 -118.31
C PHE A 341 92.27 49.94 -117.24
N SER A 342 92.04 49.35 -116.07
CA SER A 342 92.38 47.99 -115.57
C SER A 342 91.47 47.56 -114.40
N ALA A 343 91.79 46.44 -113.75
CA ALA A 343 91.10 45.83 -112.61
C ALA A 343 91.43 46.47 -111.24
N LEU A 344 91.25 45.70 -110.15
CA LEU A 344 91.17 46.07 -108.71
C LEU A 344 89.74 46.53 -108.32
N THR A 345 89.12 46.12 -107.22
CA THR A 345 89.40 45.10 -106.18
C THR A 345 88.02 44.60 -105.66
N GLY A 346 87.82 43.47 -104.97
CA GLY A 346 88.60 42.86 -103.88
C GLY A 346 87.88 43.11 -102.53
N ILE A 347 88.11 42.25 -101.53
CA ILE A 347 87.41 42.22 -100.20
C ILE A 347 85.98 41.62 -100.30
N ARG A 348 85.56 40.48 -99.69
CA ARG A 348 86.02 39.54 -98.62
C ARG A 348 85.27 39.73 -97.28
N VAL A 349 85.19 38.64 -96.49
CA VAL A 349 84.51 38.48 -95.17
C VAL A 349 83.00 38.24 -95.30
N GLY A 350 82.37 37.29 -94.57
CA GLY A 350 83.00 36.28 -93.72
C GLY A 350 82.05 35.26 -93.06
N MET A 351 82.44 33.98 -93.20
CA MET A 351 82.42 32.88 -92.22
C MET A 351 81.22 32.55 -91.28
N ILE A 352 80.78 31.28 -91.39
CA ILE A 352 80.72 30.23 -90.35
C ILE A 352 80.17 30.61 -88.95
N PHE A 353 79.06 30.00 -88.50
CA PHE A 353 79.05 28.93 -87.46
C PHE A 353 77.64 28.44 -87.08
N SER A 354 77.49 27.11 -87.01
CA SER A 354 76.49 26.46 -86.14
C SER A 354 77.08 26.30 -84.74
N PRO A 355 76.26 26.34 -83.67
CA PRO A 355 75.92 25.06 -83.01
C PRO A 355 74.42 25.02 -82.60
N SER A 356 73.77 23.88 -82.31
CA SER A 356 74.17 22.58 -81.75
C SER A 356 74.36 22.56 -80.21
N SER A 357 74.09 21.40 -79.60
CA SER A 357 73.95 21.13 -78.15
C SER A 357 72.76 21.82 -77.46
N ARG A 358 72.03 21.26 -76.48
CA ARG A 358 72.27 20.25 -75.42
C ARG A 358 73.09 20.73 -74.20
N GLY A 359 72.47 21.54 -73.34
CA GLY A 359 72.65 21.56 -71.87
C GLY A 359 71.28 21.28 -71.20
N ARG A 360 71.12 20.64 -70.03
CA ARG A 360 71.83 20.77 -68.73
C ARG A 360 71.72 22.20 -68.17
N LEU A 361 71.41 22.45 -66.90
CA LEU A 361 71.31 21.58 -65.71
C LEU A 361 69.85 21.51 -65.18
N SER A 362 69.36 20.61 -64.30
CA SER A 362 69.90 20.02 -63.06
C SER A 362 69.98 21.06 -61.90
N LEU A 363 69.70 20.77 -60.62
CA LEU A 363 69.53 19.50 -59.89
C LEU A 363 68.90 19.77 -58.49
N PHE A 364 68.64 18.70 -57.71
CA PHE A 364 68.52 18.66 -56.22
C PHE A 364 67.33 19.43 -55.58
N LEU A 365 66.85 19.11 -54.36
CA LEU A 365 66.99 17.98 -53.40
C LEU A 365 65.54 17.58 -53.00
N SER A 366 65.12 16.35 -52.70
CA SER A 366 65.72 15.14 -52.10
C SER A 366 65.93 15.19 -50.58
N ILE A 367 65.11 14.42 -49.84
CA ILE A 367 65.32 13.79 -48.50
C ILE A 367 63.98 13.04 -48.22
N CYS A 368 63.94 11.71 -48.41
CA CYS A 368 64.23 10.64 -47.43
C CYS A 368 63.14 10.50 -46.35
N SER A 369 62.38 9.39 -46.24
CA SER A 369 62.75 7.99 -45.88
C SER A 369 62.89 7.79 -44.35
N LEU A 370 62.58 6.62 -43.75
CA LEU A 370 62.20 5.30 -44.32
C LEU A 370 60.67 5.04 -44.14
N THR A 371 60.05 3.98 -43.55
CA THR A 371 60.50 2.77 -42.82
C THR A 371 59.45 1.61 -42.91
N ALA A 372 59.92 0.37 -42.73
CA ALA A 372 59.19 -0.89 -42.50
C ALA A 372 58.45 -0.96 -41.12
N SER A 373 57.63 -1.94 -40.72
CA SER A 373 56.92 -3.11 -41.34
C SER A 373 56.05 -3.79 -40.25
N PHE A 374 54.94 -4.50 -40.58
CA PHE A 374 54.57 -5.79 -39.95
C PHE A 374 53.43 -6.55 -40.67
N ARG A 375 53.35 -7.87 -40.46
CA ARG A 375 52.31 -8.88 -40.83
C ARG A 375 52.39 -10.02 -39.78
N PRO A 376 51.45 -11.00 -39.61
CA PRO A 376 50.50 -11.53 -40.62
C PRO A 376 49.06 -11.85 -40.10
N SER A 377 48.33 -12.64 -40.91
CA SER A 377 46.94 -13.12 -40.89
C SER A 377 46.51 -14.09 -39.76
N PHE A 378 45.18 -14.23 -39.54
CA PHE A 378 44.36 -15.48 -39.37
C PHE A 378 42.84 -15.09 -39.56
N ILE A 379 41.82 -15.85 -40.04
CA ILE A 379 41.52 -17.28 -40.36
C ILE A 379 41.09 -18.09 -39.11
N LEU A 380 39.88 -18.66 -38.89
CA LEU A 380 38.55 -18.83 -39.57
C LEU A 380 37.42 -18.64 -38.49
N ARG A 381 36.09 -18.48 -38.70
CA ARG A 381 34.99 -19.11 -39.50
C ARG A 381 34.42 -20.44 -38.92
N LEU A 382 33.07 -20.56 -38.95
CA LEU A 382 32.18 -21.70 -38.56
C LEU A 382 31.83 -21.86 -37.06
N VAL A 383 30.77 -22.58 -36.63
CA VAL A 383 29.30 -22.48 -36.91
C VAL A 383 28.53 -23.59 -36.12
N LYS A 384 27.60 -23.20 -35.22
CA LYS A 384 26.41 -23.97 -34.73
C LYS A 384 26.63 -25.41 -34.12
N PRO A 385 25.58 -26.18 -33.72
CA PRO A 385 24.58 -25.89 -32.67
C PRO A 385 24.19 -27.13 -31.76
N GLN A 386 23.22 -26.95 -30.85
CA GLN A 386 22.44 -28.00 -30.11
C GLN A 386 23.25 -28.85 -29.10
N THR A 387 22.67 -29.57 -28.11
CA THR A 387 21.26 -29.82 -27.71
C THR A 387 20.91 -29.04 -26.39
N SER A 388 20.27 -29.48 -25.28
CA SER A 388 19.79 -30.78 -24.70
C SER A 388 18.66 -30.58 -23.63
N LEU A 389 18.11 -31.69 -23.11
CA LEU A 389 17.04 -31.89 -22.09
C LEU A 389 17.27 -33.30 -21.45
N PRO A 390 16.51 -33.83 -20.44
CA PRO A 390 15.44 -33.30 -19.56
C PRO A 390 15.61 -33.70 -18.05
N LEU A 391 14.49 -33.75 -17.29
CA LEU A 391 14.25 -34.27 -15.91
C LEU A 391 14.68 -33.39 -14.71
N SER A 392 14.00 -33.41 -13.53
CA SER A 392 12.61 -33.77 -13.19
C SER A 392 12.27 -33.41 -11.73
N ALA A 393 11.20 -32.63 -11.47
CA ALA A 393 10.41 -32.64 -10.22
C ALA A 393 9.13 -31.77 -10.35
N ALA A 394 8.03 -32.23 -9.75
CA ALA A 394 6.74 -31.54 -9.56
C ALA A 394 6.27 -31.79 -8.10
N PRO A 395 5.18 -31.21 -7.54
CA PRO A 395 4.12 -30.39 -8.16
C PRO A 395 3.84 -29.03 -7.45
N GLY A 396 2.73 -28.36 -7.80
CA GLY A 396 2.26 -27.07 -7.22
C GLY A 396 1.32 -27.24 -6.00
N PRO A 397 0.21 -26.45 -5.82
CA PRO A 397 -0.48 -25.57 -6.80
C PRO A 397 -0.95 -24.16 -6.31
N LEU A 398 -1.48 -23.37 -7.27
CA LEU A 398 -2.61 -22.40 -7.24
C LEU A 398 -2.99 -21.72 -5.90
N SER A 399 -2.99 -20.38 -5.72
CA SER A 399 -3.73 -19.28 -6.42
C SER A 399 -5.26 -19.32 -6.26
N ALA A 400 -5.84 -18.38 -5.49
CA ALA A 400 -7.29 -18.31 -5.22
C ALA A 400 -7.83 -16.88 -4.91
N ASP A 401 -7.32 -15.82 -5.55
CA ASP A 401 -7.89 -14.47 -5.43
C ASP A 401 -9.22 -14.35 -6.19
N SER A 402 -10.38 -14.45 -5.51
CA SER A 402 -11.68 -13.83 -5.93
C SER A 402 -12.93 -14.22 -5.10
N CYS A 403 -12.91 -14.20 -3.75
CA CYS A 403 -14.18 -14.33 -3.00
C CYS A 403 -14.16 -13.81 -1.54
N GLU A 404 -14.35 -12.50 -1.30
CA GLU A 404 -14.49 -12.02 0.10
C GLU A 404 -15.36 -10.75 0.34
N PHE A 405 -15.52 -9.86 -0.64
CA PHE A 405 -16.08 -8.51 -0.41
C PHE A 405 -17.60 -8.39 -0.13
N LEU A 406 -18.35 -9.50 -0.08
CA LEU A 406 -19.82 -9.48 0.10
C LEU A 406 -20.32 -9.88 1.50
N ASN A 407 -19.51 -10.57 2.32
CA ASN A 407 -20.03 -11.21 3.54
C ASN A 407 -20.06 -10.29 4.77
N GLN A 408 -19.07 -9.40 4.94
CA GLN A 408 -18.93 -8.57 6.14
C GLN A 408 -20.12 -7.64 6.38
N ARG A 409 -20.77 -7.13 5.31
CA ARG A 409 -21.87 -6.16 5.41
C ARG A 409 -23.17 -6.77 5.96
N HIS A 410 -23.37 -8.08 5.79
CA HIS A 410 -24.51 -8.79 6.39
C HIS A 410 -24.27 -9.11 7.86
N VAL A 411 -23.04 -9.48 8.24
CA VAL A 411 -22.68 -9.73 9.64
C VAL A 411 -22.87 -8.47 10.49
N PHE A 412 -22.40 -7.31 10.01
CA PHE A 412 -22.55 -6.04 10.75
C PHE A 412 -24.03 -5.67 10.99
N ARG A 413 -24.88 -5.82 9.96
CA ARG A 413 -26.33 -5.60 10.05
C ARG A 413 -27.02 -6.52 11.06
N TYR A 414 -26.55 -7.75 11.22
CA TYR A 414 -27.12 -8.69 12.20
C TYR A 414 -26.83 -8.26 13.64
N TYR A 415 -25.58 -7.89 13.95
CA TYR A 415 -25.21 -7.40 15.29
C TYR A 415 -25.85 -6.04 15.62
N GLU A 416 -25.94 -5.12 14.65
CA GLU A 416 -26.64 -3.84 14.78
C GLU A 416 -28.12 -4.03 15.16
N HIS A 417 -28.82 -4.95 14.50
CA HIS A 417 -30.23 -5.24 14.77
C HIS A 417 -30.46 -5.96 16.10
N MET A 418 -29.49 -6.76 16.56
CA MET A 418 -29.53 -7.43 17.86
C MET A 418 -29.29 -6.46 19.02
N MET A 419 -28.33 -5.54 18.89
CA MET A 419 -28.05 -4.48 19.88
C MET A 419 -29.26 -3.57 20.09
N LEU A 420 -29.93 -3.16 19.00
CA LEU A 420 -31.14 -2.32 19.08
C LEU A 420 -32.30 -3.04 19.79
N HIS A 421 -32.45 -4.35 19.60
CA HIS A 421 -33.51 -5.15 20.24
C HIS A 421 -33.25 -5.39 21.75
N GLN A 422 -31.99 -5.35 22.20
CA GLN A 422 -31.68 -5.36 23.63
C GLN A 422 -31.93 -3.99 24.27
N LEU A 423 -31.58 -2.90 23.57
CA LEU A 423 -31.82 -1.53 24.06
C LEU A 423 -33.31 -1.17 24.16
N SER A 424 -34.17 -1.71 23.29
CA SER A 424 -35.62 -1.54 23.45
C SER A 424 -36.17 -2.33 24.63
N ALA A 425 -35.74 -3.58 24.81
CA ALA A 425 -36.20 -4.44 25.91
C ALA A 425 -35.85 -3.86 27.29
N SER A 426 -34.64 -3.28 27.45
CA SER A 426 -34.25 -2.65 28.72
C SER A 426 -34.96 -1.33 29.04
N ASN A 427 -35.67 -0.72 28.08
CA ASN A 427 -36.52 0.44 28.35
C ASN A 427 -37.95 0.04 28.75
N GLU A 428 -38.46 -1.11 28.28
CA GLU A 428 -39.78 -1.63 28.68
C GLU A 428 -39.80 -2.26 30.10
N GLU A 429 -38.63 -2.43 30.73
CA GLU A 429 -38.49 -2.81 32.16
C GLU A 429 -38.30 -1.59 33.11
N GLN A 430 -38.49 -0.35 32.63
CA GLN A 430 -38.31 0.89 33.42
C GLN A 430 -39.48 1.91 33.40
N GLU A 431 -40.64 1.56 32.84
CA GLU A 431 -41.94 2.24 33.07
C GLU A 431 -42.90 1.36 33.89
#